data_AF-A0A923UJR2-F1
#
_entry.id   AF-A0A923UJR2-F1
#
_cell.length_a   1.000
_cell.length_b   1.000
_cell.length_c   1.000
_cell.angle_alpha   90.00
_cell.angle_beta   90.00
_cell.angle_gamma   90.00
#
_symmetry.space_group_name_H-M   'P 1'
#
loop_
_entity.id
_entity.type
_entity.pdbx_description
1 polymer ?
#
loop_
_entity_poly.entity_id
_entity_poly.type
_entity_poly.pdbx_seq_one_letter_code
_entity_poly.pdbx_strand_id
1 'polypeptide(L)'
;ATVGSLGTFWATVALVELMDMAFSIDNVFAAVAFTPNIILVCIGVFIGILAMRFIAQWFVKLMEKYPFLETAAFIVIGILGIKLVLSLYEHFYPESAVSQFLSSHTADITISVLTVSIFFIPILTSLLFNFPKVNKES
;
A
#
# COMPACT_ATOMS: atom_id res chain seq x y z
N ALA A 1 -4.34 -10.82 -35.78
CA ALA A 1 -3.34 -9.96 -35.11
C ALA A 1 -3.53 -10.13 -33.60
N THR A 2 -2.77 -11.02 -32.96
CA THR A 2 -3.09 -11.46 -31.57
C THR A 2 -1.86 -11.58 -30.67
N VAL A 3 -0.65 -11.32 -31.20
CA VAL A 3 0.61 -11.43 -30.43
C VAL A 3 0.91 -10.17 -29.60
N GLY A 4 0.29 -9.03 -29.90
CA GLY A 4 0.49 -7.78 -29.15
C GLY A 4 -0.19 -7.74 -27.78
N SER A 5 -1.35 -8.40 -27.61
CA SER A 5 -2.13 -8.35 -26.35
C SER A 5 -1.64 -9.33 -25.28
N LEU A 6 -1.05 -10.46 -25.68
CA LEU A 6 -0.44 -11.39 -24.72
C LEU A 6 0.79 -10.73 -24.10
N GLY A 7 1.62 -10.06 -24.89
CA GLY A 7 2.79 -9.33 -24.38
C GLY A 7 2.42 -8.26 -23.35
N THR A 8 1.38 -7.45 -23.60
CA THR A 8 0.95 -6.41 -22.66
C THR A 8 0.33 -7.00 -21.38
N PHE A 9 -0.51 -8.03 -21.49
CA PHE A 9 -1.08 -8.70 -20.32
C PHE A 9 0.00 -9.33 -19.42
N TRP A 10 0.91 -10.11 -20.00
CA TRP A 10 2.01 -10.74 -19.25
C TRP A 10 2.97 -9.72 -18.67
N ALA A 11 3.20 -8.59 -19.36
CA ALA A 11 3.98 -7.48 -18.81
C ALA A 11 3.29 -6.82 -17.60
N THR A 12 1.97 -6.58 -17.66
CA THR A 12 1.21 -6.06 -16.51
C THR A 12 1.26 -7.03 -15.33
N VAL A 13 1.05 -8.33 -15.56
CA VAL A 13 1.15 -9.37 -14.52
C VAL A 13 2.55 -9.39 -13.91
N ALA A 14 3.61 -9.33 -14.74
CA ALA A 14 4.98 -9.33 -14.25
C ALA A 14 5.31 -8.09 -13.41
N LEU A 15 4.79 -6.91 -13.78
CA LEU A 15 5.01 -5.67 -13.02
C LEU A 15 4.31 -5.72 -11.65
N VAL A 16 3.07 -6.20 -11.61
CA VAL A 16 2.30 -6.36 -10.35
C VAL A 16 3.00 -7.37 -9.44
N GLU A 17 3.44 -8.51 -9.97
CA GLU A 17 4.14 -9.54 -9.21
C GLU A 17 5.50 -9.04 -8.69
N LEU A 18 6.22 -8.24 -9.49
CA LEU A 18 7.50 -7.64 -9.08
C LEU A 18 7.31 -6.65 -7.93
N MET A 19 6.24 -5.84 -7.96
CA MET A 19 5.90 -4.94 -6.86
C MET A 19 5.59 -5.73 -5.58
N ASP A 20 4.87 -6.85 -5.70
CA ASP A 20 4.54 -7.71 -4.55
C ASP A 20 5.77 -8.42 -3.97
N MET A 21 6.69 -8.87 -4.84
CA MET A 21 8.00 -9.40 -4.41
C MET A 21 8.83 -8.37 -3.65
N ALA A 22 8.82 -7.10 -4.08
CA ALA A 22 9.57 -6.03 -3.42
C ALA A 22 9.03 -5.70 -2.02
N PHE A 23 7.72 -5.80 -1.78
CA PHE A 23 7.13 -5.57 -0.46
C PHE A 23 7.18 -6.80 0.45
N SER A 24 7.02 -8.01 -0.12
CA SER A 24 7.05 -9.25 0.66
C SER A 24 8.44 -9.58 1.21
N ILE A 25 9.52 -9.12 0.58
CA ILE A 25 10.89 -9.42 1.02
C ILE A 25 11.19 -8.94 2.44
N ASP A 26 10.68 -7.76 2.83
CA ASP A 26 10.87 -7.20 4.17
C ASP A 26 10.18 -8.07 5.23
N ASN A 27 8.94 -8.50 4.94
CA ASN A 27 8.17 -9.39 5.81
C ASN A 27 8.82 -10.79 5.92
N VAL A 28 9.44 -11.29 4.85
CA VAL A 28 10.20 -12.55 4.85
C VAL A 28 11.44 -12.47 5.72
N PHE A 29 12.24 -11.41 5.57
CA PHE A 29 13.44 -11.23 6.39
C PHE A 29 13.10 -11.13 7.88
N ALA A 30 12.02 -10.43 8.23
CA ALA A 30 11.52 -10.39 9.59
C ALA A 30 11.15 -11.80 10.10
N ALA A 31 10.39 -12.58 9.31
CA ALA A 31 9.98 -13.93 9.70
C ALA A 31 11.17 -14.90 9.89
N VAL A 32 12.17 -14.83 9.02
CA VAL A 32 13.41 -15.62 9.12
C VAL A 32 14.24 -15.21 10.35
N ALA A 33 14.22 -13.93 10.74
CA ALA A 33 14.88 -13.47 11.95
C ALA A 33 14.23 -14.03 13.24
N PHE A 34 12.91 -14.27 13.24
CA PHE A 34 12.19 -14.85 14.39
C PHE A 34 12.21 -16.37 14.42
N THR A 35 12.29 -17.05 13.27
CA THR A 35 12.31 -18.52 13.24
C THR A 35 13.13 -19.06 12.06
N PRO A 36 14.03 -20.04 12.28
CA PRO A 36 14.83 -20.65 11.21
C PRO A 36 14.04 -21.66 10.36
N ASN A 37 12.74 -21.85 10.63
CA ASN A 37 11.88 -22.77 9.89
C ASN A 37 11.50 -22.17 8.51
N ILE A 38 12.35 -22.42 7.52
CA ILE A 38 12.18 -21.95 6.13
C ILE A 38 10.87 -22.45 5.52
N ILE A 39 10.40 -23.64 5.90
CA ILE A 39 9.16 -24.24 5.35
C ILE A 39 7.94 -23.38 5.72
N LEU A 40 7.86 -22.92 6.97
CA LEU A 40 6.76 -22.10 7.45
C LEU A 40 6.76 -20.71 6.78
N VAL A 41 7.95 -20.13 6.58
CA VAL A 41 8.12 -18.88 5.82
C VAL A 41 7.70 -19.07 4.36
N CYS A 42 8.14 -20.15 3.70
CA CYS A 42 7.84 -20.41 2.30
C CYS A 42 6.33 -20.61 2.06
N ILE A 43 5.64 -21.32 2.95
CA ILE A 43 4.18 -21.48 2.89
C ILE A 43 3.47 -20.15 3.14
N GLY A 44 3.93 -19.37 4.14
CA GLY A 44 3.35 -18.07 4.45
C GLY A 44 3.44 -17.08 3.29
N VAL A 45 4.60 -17.01 2.62
CA VAL A 45 4.79 -16.18 1.42
C VAL A 45 3.91 -16.64 0.27
N PHE A 46 3.87 -17.94 0.02
CA PHE A 46 3.05 -18.51 -1.06
C PHE A 46 1.55 -18.20 -0.86
N ILE A 47 1.04 -18.36 0.37
CA ILE A 47 -0.33 -17.99 0.72
C ILE A 47 -0.54 -16.46 0.61
N GLY A 48 0.44 -15.67 1.05
CA GLY A 48 0.40 -14.21 0.97
C GLY A 48 0.26 -13.69 -0.46
N ILE A 49 1.09 -14.17 -1.39
CA ILE A 49 1.04 -13.80 -2.81
C ILE A 49 -0.31 -14.21 -3.42
N LEU A 50 -0.78 -15.44 -3.15
CA LEU A 50 -2.10 -15.88 -3.62
C LEU A 50 -3.23 -14.98 -3.10
N ALA A 51 -3.22 -14.66 -1.81
CA ALA A 51 -4.22 -13.81 -1.18
C ALA A 51 -4.21 -12.38 -1.77
N MET A 52 -3.02 -11.77 -1.92
CA MET A 52 -2.87 -10.44 -2.53
C MET A 52 -3.41 -10.39 -3.95
N ARG A 53 -3.22 -11.45 -4.73
CA ARG A 53 -3.75 -11.54 -6.09
C ARG A 53 -5.28 -11.58 -6.14
N PHE A 54 -5.94 -12.27 -5.20
CA PHE A 54 -7.40 -12.22 -5.08
C PHE A 54 -7.90 -10.85 -4.61
N ILE A 55 -7.24 -10.26 -3.61
CA ILE A 55 -7.59 -8.95 -3.05
C ILE A 55 -7.43 -7.86 -4.11
N ALA A 56 -6.35 -7.87 -4.89
CA ALA A 56 -6.10 -6.90 -5.94
C ALA A 56 -7.20 -6.89 -7.01
N GLN A 57 -7.68 -8.07 -7.44
CA GLN A 57 -8.80 -8.13 -8.39
C GLN A 57 -10.09 -7.53 -7.82
N TRP A 58 -10.35 -7.73 -6.53
CA TRP A 58 -11.49 -7.10 -5.86
C TRP A 58 -11.28 -5.59 -5.70
N PHE A 59 -10.07 -5.17 -5.36
CA PHE A 59 -9.70 -3.77 -5.16
C PHE A 59 -9.77 -2.96 -6.46
N VAL A 60 -9.36 -3.53 -7.59
CA VAL A 60 -9.52 -2.89 -8.91
C VAL A 60 -10.99 -2.58 -9.19
N LYS A 61 -11.90 -3.52 -8.95
CA LYS A 61 -13.35 -3.30 -9.09
C LYS A 61 -13.87 -2.23 -8.10
N LEU A 62 -13.27 -2.13 -6.93
CA LEU A 62 -13.62 -1.11 -5.94
C LEU A 62 -13.19 0.28 -6.40
N MET A 63 -11.98 0.41 -6.97
CA MET A 63 -11.49 1.68 -7.54
C MET A 63 -12.29 2.11 -8.77
N GLU A 64 -12.71 1.17 -9.63
CA GLU A 64 -13.62 1.47 -10.75
C GLU A 64 -14.95 2.07 -10.27
N LYS A 65 -15.46 1.61 -9.12
CA LYS A 65 -16.69 2.13 -8.51
C LYS A 65 -16.48 3.46 -7.77
N TYR A 66 -15.30 3.67 -7.22
CA TYR A 66 -14.96 4.82 -6.37
C TYR A 66 -13.58 5.39 -6.75
N PRO A 67 -13.49 6.18 -7.83
CA PRO A 67 -12.21 6.66 -8.37
C PRO A 67 -11.44 7.59 -7.41
N PHE A 68 -12.12 8.21 -6.45
CA PHE A 68 -11.45 9.03 -5.44
C PHE A 68 -10.55 8.21 -4.49
N LEU A 69 -10.76 6.88 -4.36
CA LEU A 69 -9.89 6.04 -3.54
C LEU A 69 -8.48 5.92 -4.12
N GLU A 70 -8.32 6.02 -5.44
CA GLU A 70 -7.02 5.98 -6.11
C GLU A 70 -6.16 7.17 -5.67
N THR A 71 -6.70 8.38 -5.77
CA THR A 71 -5.99 9.60 -5.35
C THR A 71 -5.63 9.58 -3.87
N ALA A 72 -6.55 9.12 -3.01
CA ALA A 72 -6.29 8.99 -1.57
C ALA A 72 -5.16 7.98 -1.29
N ALA A 73 -5.16 6.84 -1.99
CA ALA A 73 -4.11 5.82 -1.86
C ALA A 73 -2.73 6.36 -2.28
N PHE A 74 -2.64 7.12 -3.38
CA PHE A 74 -1.38 7.76 -3.79
C PHE A 74 -0.84 8.75 -2.75
N ILE A 75 -1.70 9.58 -2.17
CA ILE A 75 -1.30 10.51 -1.10
C ILE A 75 -0.79 9.75 0.12
N VAL A 76 -1.49 8.67 0.52
CA VAL A 76 -1.10 7.81 1.64
C VAL A 76 0.26 7.16 1.40
N ILE A 77 0.47 6.55 0.23
CA ILE A 77 1.75 5.92 -0.14
C ILE A 77 2.87 6.96 -0.14
N GLY A 78 2.62 8.17 -0.65
CA GLY A 78 3.58 9.27 -0.62
C GLY A 78 3.99 9.67 0.80
N ILE A 79 3.01 9.83 1.70
CA ILE A 79 3.26 10.17 3.12
C ILE A 79 4.07 9.05 3.81
N LEU A 80 3.70 7.78 3.58
CA LEU A 80 4.40 6.63 4.16
C LEU A 80 5.82 6.48 3.61
N GLY A 81 6.02 6.70 2.31
CA GLY A 81 7.34 6.68 1.69
C GLY A 81 8.25 7.77 2.25
N ILE A 82 7.74 8.99 2.41
CA ILE A 82 8.48 10.09 3.05
C ILE A 82 8.83 9.74 4.50
N LYS A 83 7.88 9.16 5.26
CA LYS A 83 8.13 8.71 6.64
C LYS A 83 9.28 7.71 6.71
N LEU A 84 9.32 6.71 5.81
CA LEU A 84 10.38 5.70 5.77
C LEU A 84 11.76 6.30 5.46
N VAL A 85 11.83 7.23 4.51
CA VAL A 85 13.08 7.94 4.19
C VAL A 85 13.57 8.80 5.36
N LEU A 86 12.66 9.49 6.04
CA LEU A 86 12.96 10.26 7.25
C LEU A 86 13.46 9.35 8.38
N SER A 87 12.81 8.20 8.59
CA SER A 87 13.21 7.20 9.59
C SER A 87 14.63 6.68 9.34
N LEU A 88 15.02 6.50 8.07
CA LEU A 88 16.40 6.17 7.71
C LEU A 88 17.37 7.32 8.03
N TYR A 89 17.02 8.56 7.71
CA TYR A 89 17.84 9.74 7.98
C TYR A 89 18.12 9.93 9.48
N GLU A 90 17.12 9.68 10.33
CA GLU A 90 17.24 9.73 11.79
C GLU A 90 18.26 8.74 12.35
N HIS A 91 18.31 7.54 11.77
CA HIS A 91 19.24 6.50 12.17
C HIS A 91 20.71 6.90 11.89
N PHE A 92 20.96 7.66 10.82
CA PHE A 92 22.30 8.14 10.47
C PHE A 92 22.70 9.46 11.17
N TYR A 93 21.74 10.32 11.51
CA TYR A 93 21.97 11.64 12.14
C TYR A 93 21.13 11.85 13.41
N PRO A 94 21.50 11.17 14.53
CA PRO A 94 20.71 11.18 15.76
C PRO A 94 20.65 12.53 16.51
N GLU A 95 21.57 13.46 16.22
CA GLU A 95 21.68 14.77 16.88
C GLU A 95 20.94 15.92 16.17
N SER A 96 20.16 15.63 15.13
CA SER A 96 19.39 16.67 14.40
C SER A 96 18.05 16.97 15.07
N ALA A 97 17.63 18.25 15.10
CA ALA A 97 16.32 18.66 15.64
C ALA A 97 15.12 17.97 14.94
N VAL A 98 15.33 17.53 13.69
CA VAL A 98 14.37 16.75 12.91
C VAL A 98 14.21 15.34 13.50
N SER A 99 15.29 14.75 14.02
CA SER A 99 15.28 13.40 14.61
C SER A 99 14.55 13.33 15.96
N GLN A 100 14.76 14.31 16.85
CA GLN A 100 13.96 14.38 18.08
C GLN A 100 12.46 14.65 17.83
N PHE A 101 12.14 15.38 16.76
CA PHE A 101 10.76 15.66 16.40
C PHE A 101 10.06 14.44 15.79
N LEU A 102 10.72 13.71 14.89
CA LEU A 102 10.16 12.51 14.26
C LEU A 102 10.18 11.27 15.16
N SER A 103 11.22 11.07 15.98
CA SER A 103 11.30 9.96 16.94
C SER A 103 10.36 10.14 18.14
N SER A 104 9.76 11.34 18.29
CA SER A 104 8.74 11.58 19.30
C SER A 104 7.56 10.64 19.11
N HIS A 105 7.14 9.97 20.19
CA HIS A 105 5.94 9.13 20.21
C HIS A 105 4.68 9.90 19.74
N THR A 106 4.70 11.24 19.79
CA THR A 106 3.66 12.13 19.27
C THR A 106 3.67 12.22 17.73
N ALA A 107 4.84 12.17 17.09
CA ALA A 107 4.93 12.24 15.63
C ALA A 107 4.46 10.94 14.97
N ASP A 108 4.80 9.78 15.53
CA ASP A 108 4.32 8.50 15.04
C ASP A 108 2.79 8.39 15.07
N ILE A 109 2.17 8.72 16.21
CA ILE A 109 0.70 8.70 16.32
C ILE A 109 0.07 9.74 15.40
N THR A 110 0.69 10.91 15.23
CA THR A 110 0.16 11.97 14.36
C THR A 110 0.18 11.52 12.91
N ILE A 111 1.30 10.96 12.43
CA ILE A 111 1.40 10.47 11.06
C ILE A 111 0.42 9.32 10.85
N SER A 112 0.34 8.35 11.77
CA SER A 112 -0.62 7.24 11.66
C SER A 112 -2.08 7.71 11.62
N VAL A 113 -2.47 8.62 12.51
CA VAL A 113 -3.82 9.19 12.55
C VAL A 113 -4.11 10.00 11.28
N LEU A 114 -3.15 10.79 10.82
CA LEU A 114 -3.25 11.58 9.60
C LEU A 114 -3.45 10.67 8.37
N THR A 115 -2.62 9.64 8.22
CA THR A 115 -2.69 8.69 7.11
C THR A 115 -4.03 7.94 7.10
N VAL A 116 -4.49 7.46 8.26
CA VAL A 116 -5.80 6.81 8.38
C VAL A 116 -6.92 7.79 8.06
N SER A 117 -6.84 9.02 8.55
CA SER A 117 -7.84 10.05 8.29
C SER A 117 -7.93 10.39 6.80
N ILE A 118 -6.81 10.56 6.11
CA ILE A 118 -6.77 10.83 4.67
C ILE A 118 -7.41 9.69 3.86
N PHE A 119 -7.27 8.45 4.30
CA PHE A 119 -7.90 7.30 3.64
C PHE A 119 -9.40 7.18 3.96
N PHE A 120 -9.79 7.34 5.23
CA PHE A 120 -11.15 7.10 5.70
C PHE A 120 -12.10 8.30 5.54
N ILE A 121 -11.61 9.54 5.57
CA ILE A 121 -12.44 10.74 5.38
C ILE A 121 -13.18 10.71 4.03
N PRO A 122 -12.51 10.46 2.88
CA PRO A 122 -13.19 10.35 1.60
C PRO A 122 -14.20 9.19 1.57
N ILE A 123 -13.84 8.04 2.15
CA ILE A 123 -14.68 6.85 2.20
C ILE A 123 -15.94 7.12 3.03
N LEU A 124 -15.80 7.67 4.23
CA LEU A 124 -16.89 7.97 5.15
C LEU A 124 -17.78 9.09 4.61
N THR A 125 -17.17 10.11 3.98
CA THR A 125 -17.93 11.17 3.29
C THR A 125 -18.76 10.58 2.16
N SER A 126 -18.19 9.69 1.34
CA SER A 126 -18.94 9.03 0.27
C SER A 126 -20.02 8.08 0.78
N LEU A 127 -19.84 7.45 1.95
CA LEU A 127 -20.78 6.52 2.55
C LEU A 127 -21.95 7.25 3.26
N LEU A 128 -21.66 8.37 3.94
CA LEU A 128 -22.63 9.17 4.69
C LEU A 128 -23.41 10.13 3.76
N PHE A 129 -22.72 10.75 2.80
CA PHE A 129 -23.29 11.71 1.85
C PHE A 129 -23.67 11.03 0.54
N ASN A 130 -24.32 9.85 0.60
CA ASN A 130 -24.81 9.07 -0.52
C ASN A 130 -25.63 9.92 -1.50
N PHE A 131 -24.93 10.62 -2.40
CA PHE A 131 -25.47 11.37 -3.53
C PHE A 131 -25.60 10.39 -4.68
N PRO A 132 -26.81 9.90 -5.01
CA PRO A 132 -27.06 9.42 -6.34
C PRO A 132 -27.16 10.66 -7.25
N LYS A 133 -26.20 10.84 -8.15
CA LYS A 133 -26.51 11.42 -9.46
C LYS A 133 -25.96 10.52 -10.54
N VAL A 134 -26.69 9.43 -10.76
CA VAL A 134 -26.78 8.84 -12.09
C VAL A 134 -27.52 9.87 -12.94
N ASN A 135 -26.80 10.78 -13.57
CA ASN A 135 -27.32 11.42 -14.76
C ASN A 135 -26.74 10.62 -15.95
N LYS A 136 -27.50 9.59 -16.35
CA LYS A 136 -27.63 9.29 -17.77
C LYS A 136 -28.17 10.56 -18.41
N GLU A 137 -27.53 11.06 -19.46
CA GLU A 137 -28.24 11.62 -20.60
C GLU A 137 -27.29 11.94 -21.77
N SER A 138 -27.62 11.31 -22.91
CA SER A 138 -27.26 11.59 -24.31
C SER A 138 -25.79 11.50 -24.73
#